data_AF-A0A0H8LDW6-F1
#
_entry.id   AF-A0A0H8LDW6-F1
#
_cell.length_a   1.000
_cell.length_b   1.000
_cell.length_c   1.000
_cell.angle_alpha   90.00
_cell.angle_beta   90.00
_cell.angle_gamma   90.00
#
_symmetry.space_group_name_H-M   'P 1'
#
loop_
_entity.id
_entity.type
_entity.pdbx_description
1 polymer ?
#
loop_
_entity_poly.entity_id
_entity_poly.type
_entity_poly.pdbx_seq_one_letter_code
_entity_poly.pdbx_strand_id
1 'polypeptide(L)' 'MNITLARIDDRLIHGQVTTVWSKVANAQRIIICNDEVYNDEVRRTLLRQAAPPGMKVNVVNIEKAVAVYHNPQY' A
#
# COMPACT_ATOMS: atom_id res chain seq x y z
N MET A 1 13.84 4.16 3.20
CA MET A 1 12.72 3.21 3.22
C MET A 1 13.25 1.78 3.05
N ASN A 2 12.80 0.82 3.85
CA ASN A 2 13.14 -0.60 3.66
C ASN A 2 11.94 -1.40 3.14
N ILE A 3 12.11 -2.14 2.04
CA ILE A 3 11.03 -2.95 1.43
C ILE A 3 11.14 -4.37 1.98
N THR A 4 10.21 -4.75 2.85
CA THR A 4 10.19 -6.09 3.48
C THR A 4 9.36 -7.11 2.71
N LEU A 5 8.42 -6.65 1.88
CA LEU A 5 7.59 -7.50 1.02
C LEU A 5 7.14 -6.72 -0.21
N ALA A 6 7.20 -7.37 -1.38
CA ALA A 6 6.55 -6.92 -2.61
C ALA A 6 5.57 -8.01 -3.07
N ARG A 7 4.32 -7.63 -3.37
CA ARG A 7 3.24 -8.56 -3.75
C ARG A 7 2.47 -8.00 -4.95
N ILE A 8 2.21 -8.86 -5.93
CA ILE A 8 1.31 -8.58 -7.04
C ILE A 8 -0.04 -9.25 -6.73
N ASP A 9 -1.09 -8.44 -6.64
CA ASP A 9 -2.48 -8.87 -6.42
C ASP A 9 -3.42 -7.78 -6.93
N ASP A 10 -4.24 -8.09 -7.93
CA ASP A 10 -5.16 -7.14 -8.59
C ASP A 10 -6.31 -6.70 -7.68
N ARG A 11 -6.64 -7.50 -6.66
CA ARG A 11 -7.65 -7.20 -5.65
C ARG A 11 -7.11 -6.36 -4.50
N LEU A 12 -5.78 -6.14 -4.43
CA LEU A 12 -5.11 -5.26 -3.48
C LEU A 12 -5.37 -5.64 -2.02
N ILE A 13 -6.24 -4.90 -1.33
CA ILE A 13 -6.61 -5.15 0.06
C ILE A 13 -7.97 -5.86 0.07
N HIS A 14 -7.97 -7.15 0.40
CA HIS A 14 -9.19 -7.95 0.41
C HIS A 14 -9.14 -9.06 1.48
N GLY A 15 -10.27 -9.21 2.18
CA GLY A 15 -10.47 -10.24 3.19
C GLY A 15 -9.39 -10.28 4.27
N GLN A 16 -9.13 -11.48 4.79
CA GLN A 16 -8.09 -11.69 5.81
C GLN A 16 -6.69 -11.87 5.21
N VAL A 17 -6.59 -12.03 3.88
CA VAL A 17 -5.33 -12.30 3.18
C VAL A 17 -4.34 -11.17 3.44
N THR A 18 -4.75 -9.91 3.29
CA THR A 18 -3.88 -8.76 3.52
C THR A 18 -3.44 -8.65 4.98
N THR A 19 -4.29 -9.04 5.94
CA THR A 19 -3.97 -9.06 7.38
C THR A 19 -2.94 -10.13 7.74
N VAL A 20 -2.93 -11.27 7.04
CA VAL A 20 -1.88 -12.29 7.22
C VAL A 20 -0.56 -11.77 6.66
N TRP A 21 -0.58 -11.25 5.43
CA TRP A 21 0.62 -10.73 4.79
C TRP A 21 1.21 -9.51 5.50
N SER A 22 0.39 -8.66 6.11
CA SER A 22 0.91 -7.53 6.89
C SER A 22 1.74 -7.96 8.09
N LYS A 23 1.30 -9.02 8.80
CA LYS A 23 2.05 -9.60 9.92
C LYS A 23 3.37 -10.22 9.44
N VAL A 24 3.33 -10.96 8.32
CA VAL A 24 4.54 -11.57 7.73
C VAL A 24 5.52 -10.50 7.26
N ALA A 25 5.04 -9.43 6.63
CA ALA A 25 5.88 -8.33 6.15
C ALA A 25 6.51 -7.54 7.30
N ASN A 26 5.96 -7.63 8.53
CA ASN A 26 6.38 -6.85 9.69
C ASN A 26 6.59 -5.36 9.36
N ALA A 27 5.68 -4.80 8.56
CA ALA A 27 5.79 -3.47 7.99
C ALA A 27 4.89 -2.48 8.73
N GLN A 28 5.25 -1.20 8.68
CA GLN A 28 4.44 -0.12 9.26
C GLN A 28 3.44 0.47 8.26
N ARG A 29 3.64 0.22 6.96
CA ARG A 29 2.90 0.86 5.86
C ARG A 29 2.73 -0.10 4.68
N ILE A 30 1.54 -0.09 4.09
CA ILE A 30 1.26 -0.63 2.75
C ILE A 30 1.26 0.54 1.77
N ILE A 31 2.04 0.41 0.69
CA ILE A 31 2.05 1.35 -0.43
C ILE A 31 1.55 0.61 -1.67
N ILE A 32 0.41 1.06 -2.20
CA ILE A 32 -0.17 0.57 -3.45
C ILE A 32 0.33 1.49 -4.57
N CYS A 33 1.19 0.94 -5.43
CA CYS A 33 1.79 1.65 -6.56
C CYS A 33 1.02 1.32 -7.84
N ASN A 34 0.02 2.12 -8.19
CA ASN A 34 -0.82 1.89 -9.37
C ASN A 34 -1.47 3.21 -9.83
N ASP A 35 -1.30 3.58 -11.10
CA ASP A 35 -1.76 4.85 -11.66
C ASP A 35 -3.29 4.92 -11.81
N GLU A 36 -3.92 3.83 -12.25
CA GLU A 36 -5.37 3.76 -12.40
C GLU A 36 -6.07 3.91 -11.04
N VAL A 37 -5.61 3.15 -10.04
CA VAL A 37 -6.13 3.22 -8.68
C VAL A 37 -5.80 4.57 -8.04
N TYR A 38 -4.67 5.20 -8.39
CA TYR A 38 -4.34 6.54 -7.90
C TYR A 38 -5.30 7.62 -8.42
N ASN A 39 -5.87 7.44 -9.61
CA ASN A 39 -6.82 8.36 -10.22
C ASN A 39 -8.29 8.06 -9.84
N ASP A 40 -8.56 6.92 -9.22
CA ASP A 40 -9.90 6.55 -8.73
C ASP A 40 -10.08 6.94 -7.24
N GLU A 41 -10.74 8.07 -6.99
CA GLU A 41 -10.94 8.61 -5.63
C GLU A 41 -11.74 7.67 -4.72
N VAL A 42 -12.78 7.03 -5.27
CA VAL A 42 -13.64 6.11 -4.52
C VAL A 42 -12.82 4.90 -4.10
N ARG A 43 -12.09 4.28 -5.03
CA ARG A 43 -11.27 3.11 -4.76
C ARG A 43 -10.14 3.42 -3.79
N ARG A 44 -9.51 4.59 -3.87
CA ARG A 44 -8.50 5.04 -2.88
C ARG A 44 -9.06 5.17 -1.49
N THR A 45 -10.26 5.73 -1.38
CA THR A 45 -10.93 5.91 -0.10
C THR A 45 -11.26 4.57 0.52
N LEU A 46 -11.82 3.65 -0.27
CA LEU A 46 -12.13 2.28 0.17
C LEU A 46 -10.88 1.51 0.61
N LEU A 47 -9.77 1.59 -0.15
CA LEU A 47 -8.52 0.93 0.21
C LEU A 47 -7.92 1.47 1.51
N ARG A 48 -8.03 2.78 1.77
CA ARG A 48 -7.59 3.37 3.04
C ARG A 48 -8.46 2.92 4.21
N GLN A 49 -9.76 2.78 4.00
CA GLN A 49 -10.70 2.28 5.03
C GLN A 49 -10.53 0.78 5.29
N ALA A 50 -10.09 0.01 4.29
CA ALA A 50 -9.80 -1.41 4.42
C ALA A 50 -8.44 -1.70 5.08
N ALA A 51 -7.73 -0.68 5.55
CA ALA A 51 -6.42 -0.84 6.17
C ALA A 51 -6.46 -1.85 7.34
N PRO A 52 -5.52 -2.82 7.39
CA PRO A 52 -5.38 -3.67 8.56
C PRO A 52 -5.12 -2.84 9.82
N PRO A 53 -5.60 -3.27 11.00
CA PRO A 53 -5.37 -2.54 12.25
C PRO A 53 -3.89 -2.24 12.48
N GLY A 54 -3.59 -0.97 12.81
CA GLY A 54 -2.22 -0.51 13.08
C GLY A 54 -1.37 -0.22 11.84
N MET A 55 -1.89 -0.41 10.62
CA MET A 55 -1.15 -0.10 9.39
C MET A 55 -1.59 1.21 8.74
N LYS A 56 -0.62 1.94 8.19
CA LYS A 56 -0.88 3.05 7.28
C LYS A 56 -1.03 2.52 5.85
N VAL A 57 -2.05 2.98 5.11
CA VAL A 57 -2.24 2.63 3.69
C VAL A 57 -2.15 3.88 2.84
N ASN A 58 -1.33 3.81 1.79
CA ASN A 58 -1.20 4.87 0.79
C ASN A 58 -1.35 4.30 -0.61
N VAL A 59 -2.10 4.99 -1.45
CA VAL A 59 -2.15 4.76 -2.89
C VAL A 59 -1.41 5.91 -3.56
N VAL A 60 -0.44 5.56 -4.40
CA VAL A 60 0.44 6.47 -5.15
C VAL A 60 0.52 6.02 -6.61
N ASN A 61 0.75 6.97 -7.51
CA ASN A 61 1.17 6.66 -8.88
C ASN A 61 2.65 6.19 -8.88
N ILE A 62 3.10 5.61 -9.98
CA ILE A 62 4.45 5.02 -10.07
C ILE A 62 5.53 6.06 -9.84
N GLU A 63 5.40 7.24 -10.44
CA GLU A 63 6.35 8.35 -10.27
C GLU A 63 6.52 8.72 -8.80
N LYS A 64 5.41 8.92 -8.07
CA LYS A 64 5.47 9.26 -6.65
C LYS A 64 6.03 8.12 -5.82
N ALA A 65 5.75 6.86 -6.16
CA ALA A 65 6.34 5.70 -5.47
C ALA A 65 7.87 5.74 -5.52
N VAL A 66 8.44 6.03 -6.70
CA VAL A 66 9.89 6.21 -6.87
C VAL A 66 10.40 7.40 -6.06
N ALA A 67 9.68 8.53 -6.09
CA ALA A 67 10.08 9.72 -5.34
C ALA A 67 10.09 9.50 -3.82
N VAL A 68 9.05 8.86 -3.25
CA VAL A 68 9.02 8.61 -1.80
C VAL A 68 10.01 7.52 -1.35
N TYR A 69 10.38 6.59 -2.23
CA TYR A 69 11.42 5.61 -1.91
C TYR A 69 12.79 6.27 -1.72
N HIS A 70 13.14 7.25 -2.55
CA HIS A 70 14.41 7.98 -2.46
C HIS A 70 14.40 9.15 -1.46
N ASN A 71 13.26 9.45 -0.83
CA ASN A 71 13.18 10.52 0.14
C ASN A 71 13.85 10.10 1.47
N PRO A 72 14.89 10.81 1.95
CA PRO A 72 15.59 10.46 3.20
C PRO A 72 14.72 10.51 4.46
N GLN A 73 13.53 11.12 4.40
CA GLN A 73 12.58 11.17 5.50
C GLN A 73 12.00 9.77 5.86
N TYR A 74 12.02 8.83 4.91
CA TYR A 74 11.41 7.50 5.05
C TYR A 74 12.45 6.39 4.87
#